data_AF-A0A6N6Q8L1-F1
#
_entry.id   AF-A0A6N6Q8L1-F1
#
_cell.length_a   1.000
_cell.length_b   1.000
_cell.length_c   1.000
_cell.angle_alpha   90.00
_cell.angle_beta   90.00
_cell.angle_gamma   90.00
#
_symmetry.space_group_name_H-M   'P 1'
#
loop_
_entity.id
_entity.type
_entity.pdbx_description
1 polymer ?
#
loop_
_entity_poly.entity_id
_entity_poly.type
_entity_poly.pdbx_seq_one_letter_code
_entity_poly.pdbx_strand_id
1 'polypeptide(L)'
;MPATGHRPGVSGQGCPRPWRPSGLAVPFGPDAKGWRDGMMRIPSPPATRGRARQSSTPSFLRGGSRGSWLTWPCMAGLDFRFVRGGLHFPELGLWLDAHERVGAGELAFVSHAHSDHTAPHARVLATPATRRLMDARIGGRREWLELEFGVRGDGGMLGLRDAGAALTLLPAGHILGSAMALVESGGTSLLYTGDFKLRPSLAAERCDPRPADVLVMETTFGLPRYVFPASEDVAAGMVRFCREAIDNDEVPVLLGYSLGKAQEILAALGAAGLAAMLTEPVVKMTRVYEELGMRFGRHAPLDPPAARGHVVVAPPNGNVAALVQKLGPSRTAMLTGWAMDASARHGRGTDAAFPLSDHAGFDDLVEFVARVRPRRVYTLHGFAAEFAAHLRSLGFDASALSEPDQLELALGREGARRAVVPVPPREAAAADPGSRRTVPAADGFGRFAAACTAIRAETDKDRKASLLAGYLEGLPEESAGMVAGWLSGPGVRMGPAGIRDSLCAALGIGPTEFVRVDLRHADAGETAAELAGQRGAAGASLSLDDVARTLERIAASQQPAARRRLLEGLWRRATGEEAGVLARLLSGRMRLGLDGARIDGLLGTREPAVAPGT
;
A
#
# COMPACT_ATOMS: atom_id res chain seq x y z
N MET A 1 -42.69 42.57 59.38
CA MET A 1 -43.84 41.65 59.47
C MET A 1 -44.66 41.78 58.20
N PRO A 2 -45.41 40.75 57.77
CA PRO A 2 -45.08 39.32 57.65
C PRO A 2 -45.18 38.91 56.15
N ALA A 3 -45.27 37.67 55.63
CA ALA A 3 -45.42 36.28 56.08
C ALA A 3 -44.77 35.39 54.97
N THR A 4 -43.81 34.46 55.15
CA THR A 4 -43.74 33.15 55.85
C THR A 4 -44.38 31.93 55.15
N GLY A 5 -43.60 30.84 55.04
CA GLY A 5 -44.05 29.45 54.78
C GLY A 5 -43.33 28.79 53.58
N HIS A 6 -42.77 27.56 53.65
CA HIS A 6 -42.51 26.64 54.76
C HIS A 6 -41.35 25.68 54.40
N ARG A 7 -40.71 25.05 55.40
CA ARG A 7 -39.91 23.81 55.30
C ARG A 7 -40.49 22.77 56.26
N PRO A 8 -40.26 21.48 56.02
CA PRO A 8 -39.46 20.71 56.99
C PRO A 8 -38.31 19.93 56.32
N GLY A 9 -37.40 19.38 57.13
CA GLY A 9 -36.25 18.56 56.67
C GLY A 9 -36.28 17.13 57.22
N VAL A 10 -35.06 16.60 57.50
CA VAL A 10 -34.69 15.25 58.00
C VAL A 10 -34.48 14.20 56.87
N SER A 11 -33.37 13.43 56.78
CA SER A 11 -32.00 13.60 57.31
C SER A 11 -30.99 12.58 56.72
N GLY A 12 -29.70 12.96 56.59
CA GLY A 12 -28.59 12.10 57.04
C GLY A 12 -27.73 11.31 56.03
N GLN A 13 -26.41 11.46 56.22
CA GLN A 13 -25.31 10.51 55.98
C GLN A 13 -24.69 10.33 54.57
N GLY A 14 -23.34 10.30 54.54
CA GLY A 14 -22.58 9.44 53.63
C GLY A 14 -21.79 10.09 52.49
N CYS A 15 -20.65 10.74 52.76
CA CYS A 15 -19.66 11.11 51.73
C CYS A 15 -18.35 10.33 51.90
N PRO A 16 -17.93 9.51 50.90
CA PRO A 16 -16.61 8.91 50.86
C PRO A 16 -15.74 9.43 49.69
N ARG A 17 -14.83 10.34 50.04
CA ARG A 17 -13.43 10.55 49.57
C ARG A 17 -13.03 10.24 48.10
N PRO A 18 -12.35 11.18 47.40
CA PRO A 18 -11.66 10.90 46.15
C PRO A 18 -10.39 10.05 46.37
N TRP A 19 -10.10 9.18 45.40
CA TRP A 19 -8.97 8.23 45.42
C TRP A 19 -7.63 8.93 45.19
N ARG A 20 -6.60 8.60 45.99
CA ARG A 20 -5.21 9.05 45.80
C ARG A 20 -4.36 7.87 45.29
N PRO A 21 -3.57 8.02 44.22
CA PRO A 21 -2.46 7.11 43.95
C PRO A 21 -1.34 7.39 44.95
N SER A 22 -0.90 6.36 45.68
CA SER A 22 0.27 6.42 46.54
C SER A 22 1.56 6.45 45.71
N GLY A 23 2.48 7.35 46.07
CA GLY A 23 3.81 7.39 45.47
C GLY A 23 4.70 6.27 46.01
N LEU A 24 5.44 5.63 45.12
CA LEU A 24 6.61 4.80 45.43
C LEU A 24 7.74 5.26 44.50
N ALA A 25 8.69 6.00 45.08
CA ALA A 25 9.85 6.53 44.38
C ALA A 25 11.08 5.66 44.67
N VAL A 26 11.66 5.06 43.63
CA VAL A 26 12.99 4.43 43.60
C VAL A 26 13.54 4.55 42.16
N PRO A 27 14.87 4.47 41.93
CA PRO A 27 15.57 5.61 41.33
C PRO A 27 15.96 5.43 39.87
N PHE A 28 16.35 6.55 39.24
CA PHE A 28 16.94 6.56 37.89
C PHE A 28 18.27 5.80 37.83
N GLY A 29 18.38 4.86 36.89
CA GLY A 29 19.62 4.26 36.41
C GLY A 29 19.66 4.31 34.87
N PRO A 30 20.81 4.62 34.23
CA PRO A 30 20.85 4.94 32.80
C PRO A 30 21.19 3.73 31.92
N ASP A 31 20.23 2.85 31.63
CA ASP A 31 20.42 1.76 30.66
C ASP A 31 19.89 2.11 29.26
N ALA A 32 20.75 2.77 28.49
CA ALA A 32 20.50 3.09 27.08
C ALA A 32 20.67 1.86 26.16
N LYS A 33 19.73 0.91 26.22
CA LYS A 33 19.64 -0.24 25.28
C LYS A 33 18.21 -0.45 24.79
N GLY A 34 17.84 0.18 23.68
CA GLY A 34 16.50 0.07 23.11
C GLY A 34 16.23 0.92 21.86
N TRP A 35 17.20 1.05 20.94
CA TRP A 35 17.08 1.86 19.73
C TRP A 35 17.55 1.10 18.48
N ARG A 36 16.86 0.00 18.14
CA ARG A 36 17.02 -0.74 16.86
C ARG A 36 15.74 -1.48 16.43
N ASP A 37 14.67 -0.73 16.19
CA ASP A 37 13.65 -1.09 15.19
C ASP A 37 13.90 -0.21 13.96
N GLY A 38 13.77 -0.65 12.70
CA GLY A 38 13.43 -1.99 12.21
C GLY A 38 13.55 -2.02 10.68
N MET A 39 14.64 -1.46 10.14
CA MET A 39 14.82 -1.22 8.71
C MET A 39 14.76 -2.53 7.91
N MET A 40 13.94 -2.56 6.85
CA MET A 40 14.08 -3.59 5.82
C MET A 40 15.45 -3.45 5.15
N ARG A 41 16.29 -4.48 5.25
CA ARG A 41 17.44 -4.60 4.35
C ARG A 41 16.92 -4.76 2.92
N ILE A 42 17.26 -3.81 2.06
CA ILE A 42 17.06 -3.90 0.61
C ILE A 42 17.73 -5.20 0.13
N PRO A 43 17.02 -6.11 -0.56
CA PRO A 43 17.65 -7.31 -1.12
C PRO A 43 18.58 -6.91 -2.26
N SER A 44 19.89 -7.17 -2.12
CA SER A 44 20.83 -7.05 -3.23
C SER A 44 20.46 -8.04 -4.35
N PRO A 45 20.60 -7.68 -5.63
CA PRO A 45 20.31 -8.57 -6.74
C PRO A 45 21.23 -9.81 -6.74
N PRO A 46 20.79 -10.95 -7.29
CA PRO A 46 21.53 -12.21 -7.22
C PRO A 46 22.84 -12.14 -8.01
N ALA A 47 23.97 -12.23 -7.31
CA ALA A 47 25.29 -12.28 -7.93
C ALA A 47 25.46 -13.53 -8.81
N THR A 48 25.76 -13.31 -10.09
CA THR A 48 26.15 -14.37 -11.02
C THR A 48 27.48 -14.98 -10.57
N ARG A 49 27.50 -16.31 -10.37
CA ARG A 49 28.69 -17.05 -9.91
C ARG A 49 29.78 -17.13 -11.00
N GLY A 50 30.55 -16.07 -11.17
CA GLY A 50 31.86 -16.11 -11.85
C GLY A 50 32.95 -16.54 -10.86
N ARG A 51 33.62 -17.67 -11.10
CA ARG A 51 34.82 -18.05 -10.34
C ARG A 51 36.00 -17.16 -10.76
N ALA A 52 36.38 -16.20 -9.92
CA ALA A 52 37.69 -15.53 -9.98
C ALA A 52 38.59 -16.06 -8.84
N ARG A 53 39.89 -16.21 -9.12
CA ARG A 53 40.86 -16.88 -8.23
C ARG A 53 41.25 -15.98 -7.05
N GLN A 54 41.60 -16.63 -5.94
CA GLN A 54 42.27 -15.99 -4.81
C GLN A 54 43.63 -15.41 -5.24
N SER A 55 43.87 -14.13 -4.95
CA SER A 55 45.20 -13.55 -4.86
C SER A 55 45.29 -12.74 -3.56
N SER A 56 46.38 -12.94 -2.83
CA SER A 56 46.60 -12.45 -1.47
C SER A 56 46.87 -10.94 -1.42
N THR A 57 46.21 -10.24 -0.48
CA THR A 57 46.63 -8.91 -0.01
C THR A 57 47.18 -9.01 1.42
N PRO A 58 48.33 -8.40 1.73
CA PRO A 58 48.96 -8.49 3.05
C PRO A 58 48.33 -7.51 4.05
N SER A 59 48.37 -7.88 5.33
CA SER A 59 47.94 -7.03 6.44
C SER A 59 48.98 -5.96 6.79
N PHE A 60 48.61 -4.67 6.74
CA PHE A 60 49.41 -3.60 7.36
C PHE A 60 48.56 -2.62 8.16
N LEU A 61 48.74 -2.73 9.48
CA LEU A 61 48.77 -1.71 10.54
C LEU A 61 47.77 -0.54 10.63
N ARG A 62 47.44 -0.27 11.90
CA ARG A 62 46.61 0.84 12.38
C ARG A 62 47.15 2.21 11.97
N GLY A 63 46.27 3.06 11.46
CA GLY A 63 46.43 4.51 11.39
C GLY A 63 45.05 5.17 11.46
N GLY A 64 44.83 6.09 12.39
CA GLY A 64 43.53 6.74 12.56
C GLY A 64 43.27 7.77 11.47
N SER A 65 42.29 7.51 10.59
CA SER A 65 41.83 8.50 9.61
C SER A 65 40.81 9.46 10.25
N ARG A 66 41.09 10.76 10.15
CA ARG A 66 40.05 11.78 10.30
C ARG A 66 39.11 11.62 9.09
N GLY A 67 37.80 11.49 9.32
CA GLY A 67 36.83 11.26 8.25
C GLY A 67 36.87 12.38 7.22
N SER A 68 37.10 12.03 5.95
CA SER A 68 36.95 12.94 4.82
C SER A 68 35.48 13.14 4.52
N TRP A 69 34.93 14.28 4.92
CA TRP A 69 33.56 14.67 4.56
C TRP A 69 33.57 15.20 3.12
N LEU A 70 32.69 14.66 2.27
CA LEU A 70 32.41 15.25 0.96
C LEU A 70 31.49 16.45 1.18
N THR A 71 32.07 17.66 1.12
CA THR A 71 31.30 18.89 0.97
C THR A 71 30.82 18.98 -0.46
N TRP A 72 29.52 19.18 -0.66
CA TRP A 72 28.94 19.37 -1.98
C TRP A 72 28.82 20.87 -2.23
N PRO A 73 29.59 21.45 -3.16
CA PRO A 73 29.40 22.84 -3.54
C PRO A 73 28.00 23.00 -4.12
N CYS A 74 27.27 23.95 -3.57
CA CYS A 74 25.89 24.24 -3.95
C CYS A 74 25.92 25.45 -4.89
N MET A 75 25.57 26.62 -4.37
CA MET A 75 25.98 27.95 -4.82
C MET A 75 26.20 28.81 -3.55
N ALA A 76 26.79 30.00 -3.69
CA ALA A 76 27.24 30.82 -2.56
C ALA A 76 26.17 30.99 -1.46
N GLY A 77 26.55 30.70 -0.21
CA GLY A 77 25.72 30.83 1.00
C GLY A 77 24.91 29.59 1.40
N LEU A 78 24.84 28.53 0.57
CA LEU A 78 24.07 27.31 0.87
C LEU A 78 24.88 26.01 0.69
N ASP A 79 26.19 26.05 0.94
CA ASP A 79 27.03 24.85 0.91
C ASP A 79 26.66 23.87 2.04
N PHE A 80 26.47 22.60 1.67
CA PHE A 80 26.02 21.55 2.58
C PHE A 80 26.87 20.29 2.52
N ARG A 81 26.72 19.45 3.54
CA ARG A 81 27.33 18.12 3.65
C ARG A 81 26.23 17.09 3.82
N PHE A 82 26.28 16.02 3.05
CA PHE A 82 25.43 14.85 3.28
C PHE A 82 26.08 13.95 4.34
N VAL A 83 25.44 13.80 5.50
CA VAL A 83 26.02 13.10 6.65
C VAL A 83 24.99 12.12 7.23
N ARG A 84 25.25 10.82 7.03
CA ARG A 84 24.45 9.70 7.58
C ARG A 84 22.94 9.73 7.26
N GLY A 85 22.56 10.37 6.15
CA GLY A 85 21.17 10.50 5.71
C GLY A 85 20.62 11.93 5.79
N GLY A 86 21.14 12.75 6.71
CA GLY A 86 20.74 14.15 6.85
C GLY A 86 21.61 15.13 6.07
N LEU A 87 21.08 16.33 5.85
CA LEU A 87 21.80 17.45 5.23
C LEU A 87 22.27 18.42 6.33
N HIS A 88 23.57 18.67 6.40
CA HIS A 88 24.16 19.65 7.33
C HIS A 88 24.57 20.90 6.57
N PHE A 89 24.11 22.07 7.02
CA PHE A 89 24.52 23.40 6.55
C PHE A 89 25.40 24.04 7.65
N PRO A 90 26.74 23.88 7.62
CA PRO A 90 27.61 24.28 8.72
C PRO A 90 27.59 25.80 8.95
N GLU A 91 27.47 26.57 7.86
CA GLU A 91 27.44 28.03 7.88
C GLU A 91 26.15 28.59 8.45
N LEU A 92 25.04 27.84 8.39
CA LEU A 92 23.76 28.19 9.01
C LEU A 92 23.61 27.60 10.43
N GLY A 93 24.34 26.52 10.76
CA GLY A 93 24.09 25.73 11.97
C GLY A 93 22.78 24.93 11.91
N LEU A 94 22.34 24.59 10.70
CA LEU A 94 21.07 23.93 10.40
C LEU A 94 21.32 22.51 9.91
N TRP A 95 20.45 21.59 10.36
CA TRP A 95 20.32 20.24 9.84
C TRP A 95 18.92 20.03 9.28
N LEU A 96 18.80 19.30 8.17
CA LEU A 96 17.53 18.79 7.66
C LEU A 96 17.53 17.26 7.81
N ASP A 97 16.51 16.72 8.50
CA ASP A 97 16.28 15.29 8.74
C ASP A 97 17.52 14.50 9.17
N ALA A 98 18.19 14.97 10.23
CA ALA A 98 19.34 14.27 10.80
C ALA A 98 18.89 13.00 11.56
N HIS A 99 19.32 11.83 11.09
CA HIS A 99 19.00 10.54 11.73
C HIS A 99 19.71 10.31 13.09
N GLU A 100 20.62 11.21 13.48
CA GLU A 100 21.35 11.17 14.75
C GLU A 100 21.25 12.52 15.49
N ARG A 101 21.47 12.50 16.81
CA ARG A 101 21.44 13.71 17.63
C ARG A 101 22.54 14.70 17.19
N VAL A 102 22.10 15.87 16.72
CA VAL A 102 22.94 17.00 16.28
C VAL A 102 23.56 17.76 17.47
N GLY A 103 24.47 18.70 17.17
CA GLY A 103 25.10 19.54 18.20
C GLY A 103 24.07 20.36 18.99
N ALA A 104 24.31 20.56 20.30
CA ALA A 104 23.31 21.19 21.18
C ALA A 104 22.96 22.65 20.83
N GLY A 105 23.84 23.36 20.12
CA GLY A 105 23.60 24.70 19.60
C GLY A 105 23.13 24.75 18.14
N GLU A 106 22.93 23.59 17.49
CA GLU A 106 22.45 23.50 16.11
C GLU A 106 20.95 23.27 16.07
N LEU A 107 20.30 23.74 15.01
CA LEU A 107 18.87 23.55 14.79
C LEU A 107 18.65 22.32 13.89
N ALA A 108 17.78 21.39 14.30
CA ALA A 108 17.33 20.30 13.44
C ALA A 108 15.92 20.61 12.90
N PHE A 109 15.79 20.83 11.61
CA PHE A 109 14.52 20.70 10.92
C PHE A 109 14.13 19.22 10.85
N VAL A 110 12.87 18.93 11.16
CA VAL A 110 12.25 17.61 10.98
C VAL A 110 11.05 17.77 10.04
N SER A 111 11.13 17.16 8.86
CA SER A 111 10.09 17.24 7.83
C SER A 111 8.76 16.65 8.29
N HIS A 112 8.80 15.50 8.97
CA HIS A 112 7.60 14.79 9.40
C HIS A 112 7.86 13.76 10.52
N ALA A 113 6.79 13.24 11.12
CA ALA A 113 6.85 12.39 12.33
C ALA A 113 7.04 10.87 12.06
N HIS A 114 7.74 10.48 10.98
CA HIS A 114 8.22 9.09 10.84
C HIS A 114 9.54 8.88 11.56
N SER A 115 9.75 7.66 12.05
CA SER A 115 10.85 7.31 12.96
C SER A 115 12.23 7.55 12.35
N ASP A 116 12.34 7.37 11.03
CA ASP A 116 13.52 7.48 10.19
C ASP A 116 14.02 8.94 10.10
N HIS A 117 13.10 9.90 10.15
CA HIS A 117 13.36 11.34 10.03
C HIS A 117 13.50 12.02 11.40
N THR A 118 13.52 11.24 12.50
CA THR A 118 13.49 11.77 13.86
C THR A 118 14.61 11.23 14.75
N ALA A 119 15.33 12.12 15.42
CA ALA A 119 16.25 11.77 16.50
C ALA A 119 15.99 12.61 17.78
N PRO A 120 16.67 12.32 18.90
CA PRO A 120 16.56 13.10 20.14
C PRO A 120 17.39 14.40 20.08
N HIS A 121 17.12 15.27 19.10
CA HIS A 121 17.71 16.61 18.99
C HIS A 121 17.29 17.50 20.17
N ALA A 122 18.13 18.48 20.53
CA ALA A 122 17.82 19.43 21.60
C ALA A 122 16.86 20.54 21.14
N ARG A 123 17.10 21.09 19.94
CA ARG A 123 16.30 22.14 19.29
C ARG A 123 15.73 21.57 17.99
N VAL A 124 14.41 21.62 17.83
CA VAL A 124 13.72 21.11 16.64
C VAL A 124 12.83 22.19 16.03
N LEU A 125 12.96 22.38 14.72
CA LEU A 125 12.04 23.13 13.89
C LEU A 125 11.12 22.17 13.14
N ALA A 126 9.81 22.35 13.27
CA ALA A 126 8.80 21.55 12.59
C ALA A 126 7.50 22.36 12.40
N THR A 127 6.52 21.78 11.72
CA THR A 127 5.13 22.27 11.76
C THR A 127 4.48 21.91 13.10
N PRO A 128 3.45 22.65 13.56
CA PRO A 128 2.71 22.31 14.78
C PRO A 128 2.09 20.90 14.72
N ALA A 129 1.60 20.48 13.55
CA ALA A 129 1.06 19.14 13.34
C ALA A 129 2.14 18.05 13.49
N THR A 130 3.32 18.22 12.88
CA THR A 130 4.44 17.29 13.05
C THR A 130 4.91 17.22 14.51
N ARG A 131 4.99 18.35 15.22
CA ARG A 131 5.24 18.35 16.67
C ARG A 131 4.23 17.50 17.42
N ARG A 132 2.92 17.73 17.25
CA ARG A 132 1.86 16.99 17.95
C ARG A 132 1.97 15.49 17.74
N LEU A 133 2.28 15.08 16.50
CA LEU A 133 2.49 13.67 16.15
C LEU A 133 3.76 13.10 16.78
N MET A 134 4.87 13.86 16.83
CA MET A 134 6.10 13.46 17.51
C MET A 134 5.94 13.36 19.03
N ASP A 135 5.29 14.33 19.67
CA ASP A 135 5.00 14.33 21.11
C ASP A 135 4.15 13.10 21.48
N ALA A 136 3.16 12.75 20.66
CA ALA A 136 2.35 11.54 20.85
C ALA A 136 3.15 10.24 20.61
N ARG A 137 3.89 10.14 19.50
CA ARG A 137 4.52 8.88 19.04
C ARG A 137 5.86 8.58 19.71
N ILE A 138 6.73 9.56 19.85
CA ILE A 138 8.14 9.43 20.22
C ILE A 138 8.39 10.00 21.62
N GLY A 139 7.79 11.15 21.93
CA GLY A 139 7.99 11.87 23.18
C GLY A 139 9.45 12.35 23.38
N GLY A 140 9.76 12.79 24.60
CA GLY A 140 11.07 13.33 24.99
C GLY A 140 11.14 14.86 24.93
N ARG A 141 11.92 15.45 25.84
CA ARG A 141 12.04 16.92 25.98
C ARG A 141 12.86 17.53 24.85
N ARG A 142 12.32 18.56 24.22
CA ARG A 142 12.93 19.36 23.14
C ARG A 142 12.53 20.82 23.30
N GLU A 143 13.39 21.72 22.84
CA GLU A 143 13.02 23.09 22.48
C GLU A 143 12.36 23.02 21.10
N TRP A 144 11.11 23.48 21.02
CA TRP A 144 10.34 23.50 19.77
C TRP A 144 10.34 24.92 19.19
N LEU A 145 10.75 25.02 17.94
CA LEU A 145 10.44 26.14 17.06
C LEU A 145 9.36 25.66 16.09
N GLU A 146 8.26 26.40 15.98
CA GLU A 146 7.13 26.06 15.13
C GLU A 146 7.02 27.09 14.01
N LEU A 147 6.88 26.61 12.77
CA LEU A 147 6.49 27.44 11.63
C LEU A 147 5.23 26.86 10.99
N GLU A 148 4.24 27.72 10.79
CA GLU A 148 3.08 27.41 9.97
C GLU A 148 3.48 27.40 8.48
N PHE A 149 2.72 26.68 7.66
CA PHE A 149 2.97 26.61 6.23
C PHE A 149 2.93 27.99 5.55
N GLY A 150 3.91 28.27 4.70
CA GLY A 150 4.04 29.54 3.98
C GLY A 150 4.53 30.73 4.82
N VAL A 151 4.73 30.58 6.14
CA VAL A 151 5.33 31.62 6.98
C VAL A 151 6.85 31.61 6.80
N ARG A 152 7.40 32.74 6.37
CA ARG A 152 8.84 32.97 6.32
C ARG A 152 9.38 33.17 7.73
N GLY A 153 10.26 32.28 8.18
CA GLY A 153 11.03 32.44 9.41
C GLY A 153 12.42 32.98 9.14
N ASP A 154 12.73 34.19 9.62
CA ASP A 154 14.04 34.81 9.45
C ASP A 154 15.11 34.14 10.34
N GLY A 155 16.35 34.08 9.85
CA GLY A 155 17.45 33.34 10.47
C GLY A 155 17.76 33.80 11.90
N GLY A 156 17.66 35.11 12.18
CA GLY A 156 17.80 35.64 13.52
C GLY A 156 16.73 35.15 14.52
N MET A 157 15.49 34.95 14.06
CA MET A 157 14.40 34.40 14.88
C MET A 157 14.58 32.90 15.12
N LEU A 158 15.05 32.16 14.11
CA LEU A 158 15.29 30.72 14.20
C LEU A 158 16.59 30.38 14.98
N GLY A 159 17.44 31.37 15.23
CA GLY A 159 18.76 31.18 15.83
C GLY A 159 19.72 30.45 14.89
N LEU A 160 19.65 30.77 13.59
CA LEU A 160 20.66 30.40 12.60
C LEU A 160 21.90 31.28 12.78
N ARG A 161 23.05 30.77 12.32
CA ARG A 161 24.33 31.49 12.34
C ARG A 161 24.39 32.67 11.37
N ASP A 162 23.70 32.56 10.23
CA ASP A 162 23.41 33.68 9.33
C ASP A 162 22.04 34.26 9.67
N ALA A 163 22.00 35.51 10.10
CA ALA A 163 20.76 36.21 10.42
C ALA A 163 19.99 36.68 9.17
N GLY A 164 20.66 36.78 8.01
CA GLY A 164 20.07 37.13 6.71
C GLY A 164 19.47 35.94 5.96
N ALA A 165 19.72 34.72 6.42
CA ALA A 165 19.06 33.52 5.93
C ALA A 165 17.56 33.52 6.29
N ALA A 166 16.77 32.70 5.59
CA ALA A 166 15.38 32.42 5.96
C ALA A 166 15.02 30.95 5.70
N LEU A 167 14.00 30.47 6.42
CA LEU A 167 13.36 29.19 6.16
C LEU A 167 11.84 29.36 6.01
N THR A 168 11.26 28.75 4.99
CA THR A 168 9.80 28.65 4.84
C THR A 168 9.41 27.17 4.76
N LEU A 169 8.44 26.75 5.57
CA LEU A 169 7.89 25.39 5.49
C LEU A 169 6.74 25.34 4.48
N LEU A 170 6.74 24.33 3.62
CA LEU A 170 5.76 24.14 2.55
C LEU A 170 5.15 22.74 2.64
N PRO A 171 3.84 22.53 2.38
CA PRO A 171 3.23 21.21 2.45
C PRO A 171 3.92 20.17 1.54
N ALA A 172 4.29 19.02 2.11
CA ALA A 172 4.85 17.88 1.35
C ALA A 172 3.77 16.85 0.94
N GLY A 173 2.63 16.81 1.64
CA GLY A 173 1.50 15.94 1.34
C GLY A 173 1.69 14.44 1.62
N HIS A 174 2.81 14.07 2.23
CA HIS A 174 3.14 12.69 2.62
C HIS A 174 2.28 12.20 3.79
N ILE A 175 2.27 12.96 4.89
CA ILE A 175 1.36 12.80 6.05
C ILE A 175 0.88 14.18 6.55
N LEU A 176 -0.14 14.22 7.42
CA LEU A 176 -0.59 15.47 8.03
C LEU A 176 0.58 16.21 8.72
N GLY A 177 0.79 17.48 8.37
CA GLY A 177 1.88 18.30 8.86
C GLY A 177 3.25 18.05 8.21
N SER A 178 3.36 17.14 7.24
CA SER A 178 4.63 16.89 6.53
C SER A 178 5.06 18.12 5.72
N ALA A 179 6.33 18.49 5.85
CA ALA A 179 6.87 19.74 5.32
C ALA A 179 8.12 19.53 4.46
N MET A 180 8.12 20.20 3.31
CA MET A 180 9.32 20.58 2.57
C MET A 180 9.89 21.85 3.20
N ALA A 181 11.21 22.02 3.15
CA ALA A 181 11.91 23.20 3.65
C ALA A 181 12.52 24.00 2.49
N LEU A 182 12.04 25.23 2.29
CA LEU A 182 12.66 26.21 1.41
C LEU A 182 13.65 27.04 2.24
N VAL A 183 14.95 26.85 1.99
CA VAL A 183 16.07 27.59 2.57
C VAL A 183 16.50 28.70 1.62
N GLU A 184 16.68 29.91 2.12
CA GLU A 184 17.21 31.03 1.36
C GLU A 184 18.40 31.65 2.11
N SER A 185 19.56 31.80 1.46
CA SER A 185 20.71 32.58 1.95
C SER A 185 21.62 32.96 0.78
N GLY A 186 22.39 34.03 0.92
CA GLY A 186 23.37 34.47 -0.09
C GLY A 186 22.80 34.86 -1.46
N GLY A 187 21.47 35.03 -1.57
CA GLY A 187 20.78 35.21 -2.86
C GLY A 187 20.50 33.90 -3.61
N THR A 188 20.74 32.75 -2.99
CA THR A 188 20.43 31.40 -3.51
C THR A 188 19.23 30.82 -2.75
N SER A 189 18.41 30.02 -3.44
CA SER A 189 17.31 29.26 -2.85
C SER A 189 17.48 27.74 -3.00
N LEU A 190 17.22 26.98 -1.93
CA LEU A 190 17.24 25.52 -1.91
C LEU A 190 15.93 24.96 -1.36
N LEU A 191 15.26 24.09 -2.12
CA LEU A 191 14.10 23.33 -1.64
C LEU A 191 14.52 21.90 -1.29
N TYR A 192 14.33 21.52 -0.03
CA TYR A 192 14.44 20.13 0.43
C TYR A 192 13.04 19.53 0.62
N THR A 193 12.76 18.37 0.01
CA THR A 193 11.40 17.80 0.04
C THR A 193 11.04 17.10 1.34
N GLY A 194 12.01 16.52 2.07
CA GLY A 194 11.71 15.38 2.95
C GLY A 194 11.06 14.24 2.14
N ASP A 195 10.24 13.42 2.77
CA ASP A 195 9.33 12.53 2.05
C ASP A 195 8.09 13.30 1.59
N PHE A 196 7.65 13.09 0.34
CA PHE A 196 6.58 13.89 -0.26
C PHE A 196 5.67 13.08 -1.21
N LYS A 197 4.44 13.58 -1.40
CA LYS A 197 3.43 13.00 -2.31
C LYS A 197 2.77 14.13 -3.10
N LEU A 198 3.08 14.21 -4.39
CA LEU A 198 2.49 15.23 -5.27
C LEU A 198 0.99 15.00 -5.49
N ARG A 199 0.57 13.74 -5.61
CA ARG A 199 -0.85 13.37 -5.73
C ARG A 199 -1.61 13.61 -4.43
N PRO A 200 -2.84 14.16 -4.47
CA PRO A 200 -3.59 14.48 -3.26
C PRO A 200 -3.80 13.26 -2.35
N SER A 201 -3.42 13.38 -1.08
CA SER A 201 -3.84 12.45 -0.03
C SER A 201 -5.24 12.83 0.47
N LEU A 202 -5.98 11.84 0.99
CA LEU A 202 -7.20 12.08 1.77
C LEU A 202 -6.92 12.40 3.25
N ALA A 203 -5.66 12.33 3.68
CA ALA A 203 -5.24 12.44 5.08
C ALA A 203 -4.07 13.43 5.31
N ALA A 204 -3.69 14.22 4.31
CA ALA A 204 -2.64 15.22 4.42
C ALA A 204 -2.97 16.49 3.61
N GLU A 205 -2.25 17.57 3.88
CA GLU A 205 -2.28 18.79 3.11
C GLU A 205 -1.86 18.54 1.64
N ARG A 206 -2.30 19.37 0.70
CA ARG A 206 -1.87 19.24 -0.71
C ARG A 206 -0.45 19.75 -0.88
N CYS A 207 0.42 18.95 -1.49
CA CYS A 207 1.80 19.35 -1.78
C CYS A 207 1.86 20.65 -2.62
N ASP A 208 2.66 21.63 -2.19
CA ASP A 208 2.84 22.93 -2.85
C ASP A 208 4.29 23.11 -3.35
N PRO A 209 4.66 22.55 -4.52
CA PRO A 209 5.98 22.74 -5.10
C PRO A 209 6.22 24.21 -5.48
N ARG A 210 7.29 24.79 -4.93
CA ARG A 210 7.71 26.17 -5.18
C ARG A 210 9.02 26.22 -5.98
N PRO A 211 9.27 27.27 -6.79
CA PRO A 211 10.55 27.42 -7.48
C PRO A 211 11.73 27.57 -6.51
N ALA A 212 12.86 26.98 -6.84
CA ALA A 212 14.14 27.13 -6.13
C ALA A 212 15.33 26.91 -7.08
N ASP A 213 16.49 27.49 -6.80
CA ASP A 213 17.71 27.29 -7.60
C ASP A 213 18.24 25.87 -7.49
N VAL A 214 18.15 25.28 -6.29
CA VAL A 214 18.61 23.93 -5.98
C VAL A 214 17.46 23.11 -5.41
N LEU A 215 17.28 21.90 -5.91
CA LEU A 215 16.30 20.94 -5.41
C LEU A 215 17.04 19.76 -4.80
N VAL A 216 16.68 19.39 -3.58
CA VAL A 216 17.17 18.19 -2.89
C VAL A 216 15.95 17.32 -2.56
N MET A 217 15.79 16.17 -3.24
CA MET A 217 14.53 15.42 -3.24
C MET A 217 14.66 13.93 -2.94
N GLU A 218 13.62 13.36 -2.32
CA GLU A 218 13.48 11.92 -2.16
C GLU A 218 13.21 11.21 -3.50
N THR A 219 13.67 9.96 -3.60
CA THR A 219 13.48 9.12 -4.80
C THR A 219 13.11 7.67 -4.44
N THR A 220 12.25 7.48 -3.42
CA THR A 220 11.81 6.14 -2.94
C THR A 220 11.31 5.25 -4.08
N PHE A 221 10.59 5.85 -5.04
CA PHE A 221 10.05 5.19 -6.23
C PHE A 221 10.67 5.70 -7.54
N GLY A 222 11.94 6.11 -7.51
CA GLY A 222 12.71 6.70 -8.62
C GLY A 222 12.99 5.82 -9.84
N LEU A 223 12.21 4.75 -10.11
CA LEU A 223 12.37 3.91 -11.30
C LEU A 223 11.09 3.89 -12.17
N PRO A 224 11.20 3.89 -13.52
CA PRO A 224 10.07 4.02 -14.45
C PRO A 224 8.92 3.01 -14.30
N ARG A 225 9.11 1.91 -13.56
CA ARG A 225 8.07 0.91 -13.26
C ARG A 225 7.12 1.33 -12.13
N TYR A 226 7.46 2.33 -11.33
CA TYR A 226 6.67 2.81 -10.20
C TYR A 226 5.78 4.01 -10.57
N VAL A 227 5.11 3.91 -11.72
CA VAL A 227 3.97 4.76 -12.05
C VAL A 227 2.74 4.11 -11.42
N PHE A 228 2.24 4.70 -10.34
CA PHE A 228 1.11 4.12 -9.59
C PHE A 228 -0.22 4.33 -10.34
N PRO A 229 -1.23 3.46 -10.14
CA PRO A 229 -2.59 3.70 -10.61
C PRO A 229 -3.21 4.95 -9.98
N ALA A 230 -4.34 5.41 -10.54
CA ALA A 230 -5.15 6.47 -9.95
C ALA A 230 -5.58 6.10 -8.51
N SER A 231 -5.56 7.07 -7.60
CA SER A 231 -5.90 6.85 -6.18
C SER A 231 -7.33 6.31 -6.02
N GLU A 232 -8.23 6.74 -6.90
CA GLU A 232 -9.63 6.36 -6.98
C GLU A 232 -9.79 4.86 -7.33
N ASP A 233 -9.01 4.36 -8.30
CA ASP A 233 -9.01 2.94 -8.68
C ASP A 233 -8.51 2.05 -7.53
N VAL A 234 -7.44 2.49 -6.85
CA VAL A 234 -6.87 1.78 -5.69
C VAL A 234 -7.87 1.75 -4.53
N ALA A 235 -8.52 2.88 -4.25
CA ALA A 235 -9.56 2.96 -3.22
C ALA A 235 -10.79 2.11 -3.57
N ALA A 236 -11.25 2.13 -4.82
CA ALA A 236 -12.37 1.31 -5.29
C ALA A 236 -12.07 -0.19 -5.17
N GLY A 237 -10.84 -0.61 -5.52
CA GLY A 237 -10.39 -2.00 -5.36
C GLY A 237 -10.32 -2.43 -3.90
N MET A 238 -9.79 -1.57 -3.02
CA MET A 238 -9.76 -1.81 -1.57
C MET A 238 -11.17 -1.95 -0.99
N VAL A 239 -12.09 -1.04 -1.36
CA VAL A 239 -13.49 -1.06 -0.89
C VAL A 239 -14.23 -2.31 -1.39
N ARG A 240 -14.02 -2.73 -2.64
CA ARG A 240 -14.57 -3.99 -3.17
C ARG A 240 -14.07 -5.19 -2.39
N PHE A 241 -12.76 -5.28 -2.13
CA PHE A 241 -12.17 -6.34 -1.31
C PHE A 241 -12.78 -6.42 0.10
N CYS A 242 -13.00 -5.26 0.75
CA CYS A 242 -13.66 -5.21 2.05
C CYS A 242 -15.12 -5.69 2.00
N ARG A 243 -15.88 -5.23 1.01
CA ARG A 243 -17.28 -5.65 0.83
C ARG A 243 -17.40 -7.14 0.57
N GLU A 244 -16.58 -7.70 -0.32
CA GLU A 244 -16.56 -9.14 -0.60
C GLU A 244 -16.21 -10.00 0.62
N ALA A 245 -15.27 -9.56 1.48
CA ALA A 245 -14.95 -10.27 2.71
C ALA A 245 -16.17 -10.30 3.66
N ILE A 246 -16.78 -9.14 3.92
CA ILE A 246 -17.96 -9.00 4.77
C ILE A 246 -19.14 -9.83 4.24
N ASP A 247 -19.36 -9.81 2.93
CA ASP A 247 -20.39 -10.60 2.24
C ASP A 247 -20.20 -12.11 2.43
N ASN A 248 -18.95 -12.59 2.45
CA ASN A 248 -18.57 -14.00 2.66
C ASN A 248 -18.45 -14.41 4.14
N ASP A 249 -18.84 -13.53 5.07
CA ASP A 249 -18.76 -13.70 6.53
C ASP A 249 -17.30 -13.77 7.06
N GLU A 250 -16.39 -13.06 6.40
CA GLU A 250 -14.98 -12.87 6.78
C GLU A 250 -14.73 -11.45 7.30
N VAL A 251 -13.78 -11.27 8.22
CA VAL A 251 -13.31 -9.94 8.65
C VAL A 251 -12.21 -9.44 7.70
N PRO A 252 -12.42 -8.38 6.91
CA PRO A 252 -11.34 -7.76 6.14
C PRO A 252 -10.35 -7.05 7.05
N VAL A 253 -9.06 -7.39 6.91
CA VAL A 253 -7.95 -6.80 7.67
C VAL A 253 -7.04 -6.03 6.71
N LEU A 254 -7.02 -4.70 6.81
CA LEU A 254 -6.19 -3.82 6.01
C LEU A 254 -4.92 -3.46 6.76
N LEU A 255 -3.77 -3.81 6.18
CA LEU A 255 -2.45 -3.60 6.75
C LEU A 255 -1.78 -2.36 6.16
N GLY A 256 -1.67 -1.31 6.97
CA GLY A 256 -1.04 -0.04 6.62
C GLY A 256 -0.38 0.61 7.82
N TYR A 257 0.71 1.36 7.60
CA TYR A 257 1.43 2.05 8.68
C TYR A 257 0.49 2.91 9.54
N SER A 258 0.68 2.88 10.86
CA SER A 258 -0.24 3.48 11.82
C SER A 258 -0.36 5.01 11.73
N LEU A 259 0.58 5.65 11.04
CA LEU A 259 0.65 7.09 10.80
C LEU A 259 0.68 7.35 9.29
N GLY A 260 -0.18 8.23 8.79
CA GLY A 260 -0.35 8.51 7.36
C GLY A 260 -1.29 7.50 6.73
N LYS A 261 -0.72 6.39 6.26
CA LYS A 261 -1.44 5.34 5.52
C LYS A 261 -2.75 4.87 6.17
N ALA A 262 -2.74 4.59 7.48
CA ALA A 262 -3.94 4.12 8.17
C ALA A 262 -5.06 5.17 8.19
N GLN A 263 -4.72 6.47 8.22
CA GLN A 263 -5.68 7.57 8.14
C GLN A 263 -6.17 7.78 6.70
N GLU A 264 -5.34 7.61 5.68
CA GLU A 264 -5.77 7.63 4.26
C GLU A 264 -6.72 6.46 3.93
N ILE A 265 -6.43 5.26 4.45
CA ILE A 265 -7.36 4.11 4.44
C ILE A 265 -8.70 4.48 5.10
N LEU A 266 -8.65 5.07 6.30
CA LEU A 266 -9.85 5.37 7.08
C LEU A 266 -10.75 6.43 6.42
N ALA A 267 -10.15 7.41 5.74
CA ALA A 267 -10.88 8.38 4.94
C ALA A 267 -11.59 7.72 3.73
N ALA A 268 -10.91 6.83 3.00
CA ALA A 268 -11.49 6.08 1.88
C ALA A 268 -12.60 5.10 2.33
N LEU A 269 -12.44 4.41 3.46
CA LEU A 269 -13.49 3.58 4.06
C LEU A 269 -14.71 4.42 4.47
N GLY A 270 -14.49 5.60 5.05
CA GLY A 270 -15.54 6.54 5.42
C GLY A 270 -16.35 7.02 4.22
N ALA A 271 -15.70 7.41 3.13
CA ALA A 271 -16.35 7.76 1.87
C ALA A 271 -17.19 6.60 1.28
N ALA A 272 -16.79 5.36 1.51
CA ALA A 272 -17.50 4.15 1.09
C ALA A 272 -18.61 3.68 2.06
N GLY A 273 -18.82 4.37 3.18
CA GLY A 273 -19.80 4.04 4.23
C GLY A 273 -19.41 2.90 5.17
N LEU A 274 -18.22 2.31 5.00
CA LEU A 274 -17.74 1.16 5.76
C LEU A 274 -17.29 1.58 7.17
N ALA A 275 -17.70 0.82 8.19
CA ALA A 275 -17.29 1.03 9.57
C ALA A 275 -15.96 0.30 9.85
N ALA A 276 -15.06 0.95 10.59
CA ALA A 276 -13.71 0.44 10.85
C ALA A 276 -13.44 0.13 12.33
N MET A 277 -12.56 -0.83 12.59
CA MET A 277 -12.02 -1.12 13.91
C MET A 277 -10.50 -1.00 13.90
N LEU A 278 -9.96 -0.23 14.83
CA LEU A 278 -8.57 0.22 14.82
C LEU A 278 -7.76 -0.47 15.91
N THR A 279 -6.61 -1.04 15.56
CA THR A 279 -5.63 -1.47 16.57
C THR A 279 -5.04 -0.25 17.31
N GLU A 280 -4.60 -0.44 18.56
CA GLU A 280 -4.18 0.68 19.43
C GLU A 280 -3.13 1.64 18.84
N PRO A 281 -2.09 1.21 18.08
CA PRO A 281 -1.18 2.14 17.43
C PRO A 281 -1.86 3.05 16.41
N VAL A 282 -2.91 2.56 15.75
CA VAL A 282 -3.72 3.32 14.79
C VAL A 282 -4.67 4.25 15.53
N VAL A 283 -5.38 3.78 16.57
CA VAL A 283 -6.23 4.63 17.45
C VAL A 283 -5.44 5.85 17.94
N LYS A 284 -4.22 5.63 18.44
CA LYS A 284 -3.37 6.68 19.00
C LYS A 284 -3.03 7.78 17.99
N MET A 285 -2.74 7.43 16.74
CA MET A 285 -2.41 8.42 15.70
C MET A 285 -3.67 9.08 15.12
N THR A 286 -4.75 8.31 14.93
CA THR A 286 -6.03 8.84 14.43
C THR A 286 -6.60 9.92 15.35
N ARG A 287 -6.54 9.73 16.68
CA ARG A 287 -6.94 10.77 17.66
C ARG A 287 -6.21 12.08 17.47
N VAL A 288 -4.89 12.05 17.21
CA VAL A 288 -4.11 13.28 16.98
C VAL A 288 -4.51 13.97 15.67
N TYR A 289 -4.87 13.21 14.64
CA TYR A 289 -5.41 13.79 13.39
C TYR A 289 -6.78 14.46 13.64
N GLU A 290 -7.64 13.84 14.45
CA GLU A 290 -8.94 14.42 14.82
C GLU A 290 -8.80 15.68 15.71
N GLU A 291 -7.86 15.68 16.66
CA GLU A 291 -7.49 16.86 17.46
C GLU A 291 -6.96 18.01 16.58
N LEU A 292 -6.33 17.68 15.44
CA LEU A 292 -5.87 18.62 14.41
C LEU A 292 -6.96 18.96 13.36
N GLY A 293 -8.20 18.52 13.56
CA GLY A 293 -9.37 18.92 12.77
C GLY A 293 -9.73 17.99 11.60
N MET A 294 -8.98 16.92 11.35
CA MET A 294 -9.35 15.90 10.37
C MET A 294 -10.61 15.14 10.81
N ARG A 295 -11.37 14.62 9.85
CA ARG A 295 -12.57 13.82 10.12
C ARG A 295 -12.55 12.54 9.33
N PHE A 296 -12.96 11.46 9.98
CA PHE A 296 -12.96 10.12 9.42
C PHE A 296 -14.35 9.48 9.46
N GLY A 297 -14.50 8.34 8.78
CA GLY A 297 -15.72 7.53 8.86
C GLY A 297 -15.99 6.96 10.25
N ARG A 298 -17.10 6.24 10.40
CA ARG A 298 -17.45 5.52 11.63
C ARG A 298 -16.32 4.56 12.00
N HIS A 299 -15.71 4.75 13.16
CA HIS A 299 -14.63 3.88 13.62
C HIS A 299 -14.60 3.76 15.15
N ALA A 300 -13.99 2.68 15.63
CA ALA A 300 -13.82 2.39 17.05
C ALA A 300 -12.48 1.70 17.33
N PRO A 301 -11.99 1.64 18.58
CA PRO A 301 -10.95 0.70 18.98
C PRO A 301 -11.36 -0.75 18.67
N LEU A 302 -10.39 -1.60 18.35
CA LEU A 302 -10.65 -3.00 18.00
C LEU A 302 -11.18 -3.81 19.18
N ASP A 303 -12.39 -4.34 19.04
CA ASP A 303 -12.96 -5.39 19.87
C ASP A 303 -13.18 -6.66 19.02
N PRO A 304 -12.32 -7.70 19.13
CA PRO A 304 -12.36 -8.86 18.24
C PRO A 304 -13.72 -9.60 18.16
N PRO A 305 -14.46 -9.81 19.26
CA PRO A 305 -15.81 -10.38 19.20
C PRO A 305 -16.81 -9.58 18.36
N ALA A 306 -16.67 -8.25 18.31
CA ALA A 306 -17.54 -7.35 17.56
C ALA A 306 -17.04 -7.01 16.15
N ALA A 307 -15.89 -7.55 15.72
CA ALA A 307 -15.24 -7.20 14.45
C ALA A 307 -15.97 -7.70 13.18
N ARG A 308 -16.94 -8.61 13.31
CA ARG A 308 -17.79 -9.04 12.18
C ARG A 308 -18.57 -7.85 11.61
N GLY A 309 -18.65 -7.78 10.28
CA GLY A 309 -19.25 -6.64 9.57
C GLY A 309 -18.43 -5.34 9.57
N HIS A 310 -17.24 -5.33 10.19
CA HIS A 310 -16.35 -4.17 10.25
C HIS A 310 -15.04 -4.43 9.49
N VAL A 311 -14.35 -3.36 9.12
CA VAL A 311 -13.01 -3.42 8.52
C VAL A 311 -11.94 -3.18 9.58
N VAL A 312 -11.05 -4.13 9.82
CA VAL A 312 -9.96 -3.96 10.80
C VAL A 312 -8.77 -3.27 10.13
N VAL A 313 -8.28 -2.18 10.73
CA VAL A 313 -7.07 -1.47 10.27
C VAL A 313 -5.94 -1.69 11.29
N ALA A 314 -4.82 -2.24 10.81
CA ALA A 314 -3.69 -2.65 11.63
C ALA A 314 -2.33 -2.36 10.98
N PRO A 315 -1.25 -2.14 11.76
CA PRO A 315 0.07 -1.92 11.20
C PRO A 315 0.73 -3.26 10.76
N PRO A 316 1.47 -3.28 9.63
CA PRO A 316 2.02 -4.49 9.04
C PRO A 316 3.18 -5.12 9.85
N ASN A 317 3.75 -4.39 10.81
CA ASN A 317 4.79 -4.88 11.73
C ASN A 317 4.23 -5.43 13.05
N GLY A 318 2.91 -5.43 13.26
CA GLY A 318 2.28 -6.10 14.38
C GLY A 318 2.24 -7.63 14.21
N ASN A 319 1.79 -8.35 15.25
CA ASN A 319 1.57 -9.80 15.15
C ASN A 319 0.26 -10.10 14.40
N VAL A 320 0.31 -9.99 13.07
CA VAL A 320 -0.84 -10.21 12.17
C VAL A 320 -1.43 -11.61 12.32
N ALA A 321 -0.60 -12.64 12.52
CA ALA A 321 -1.07 -14.01 12.69
C ALA A 321 -1.93 -14.17 13.96
N ALA A 322 -1.48 -13.63 15.10
CA ALA A 322 -2.26 -13.65 16.34
C ALA A 322 -3.51 -12.74 16.29
N LEU A 323 -3.47 -11.67 15.48
CA LEU A 323 -4.66 -10.85 15.21
C LEU A 323 -5.71 -11.66 14.43
N VAL A 324 -5.34 -12.24 13.29
CA VAL A 324 -6.24 -13.08 12.47
C VAL A 324 -6.79 -14.25 13.27
N GLN A 325 -5.96 -14.93 14.07
CA GLN A 325 -6.41 -16.02 14.95
C GLN A 325 -7.52 -15.58 15.93
N LYS A 326 -7.48 -14.35 16.44
CA LYS A 326 -8.52 -13.80 17.35
C LYS A 326 -9.79 -13.36 16.63
N LEU A 327 -9.69 -12.97 15.36
CA LEU A 327 -10.81 -12.55 14.52
C LEU A 327 -11.57 -13.74 13.92
N GLY A 328 -10.91 -14.89 13.75
CA GLY A 328 -11.48 -16.05 13.07
C GLY A 328 -11.37 -15.89 11.54
N PRO A 329 -12.39 -16.31 10.76
CA PRO A 329 -12.40 -16.13 9.30
C PRO A 329 -12.11 -14.68 8.92
N SER A 330 -10.99 -14.46 8.23
CA SER A 330 -10.46 -13.12 7.93
C SER A 330 -9.79 -13.11 6.56
N ARG A 331 -9.86 -11.98 5.86
CA ARG A 331 -9.20 -11.75 4.55
C ARG A 331 -8.23 -10.58 4.67
N THR A 332 -6.94 -10.79 4.39
CA THR A 332 -5.87 -9.83 4.69
C THR A 332 -5.36 -9.09 3.45
N ALA A 333 -5.22 -7.77 3.50
CA ALA A 333 -4.63 -6.99 2.41
C ALA A 333 -3.48 -6.11 2.88
N MET A 334 -2.37 -6.11 2.14
CA MET A 334 -1.24 -5.21 2.36
C MET A 334 -1.41 -3.92 1.54
N LEU A 335 -1.26 -2.75 2.16
CA LEU A 335 -1.29 -1.47 1.45
C LEU A 335 0.10 -0.84 1.45
N THR A 336 0.70 -0.71 0.27
CA THR A 336 2.06 -0.20 0.12
C THR A 336 2.38 0.07 -1.36
N GLY A 337 3.11 1.14 -1.67
CA GLY A 337 3.61 1.40 -3.03
C GLY A 337 4.43 0.22 -3.60
N TRP A 338 5.12 -0.54 -2.74
CA TRP A 338 5.83 -1.76 -3.14
C TRP A 338 4.93 -2.85 -3.74
N ALA A 339 3.60 -2.77 -3.59
CA ALA A 339 2.67 -3.68 -4.26
C ALA A 339 2.75 -3.60 -5.79
N MET A 340 3.37 -2.56 -6.37
CA MET A 340 3.74 -2.56 -7.80
C MET A 340 4.60 -3.76 -8.20
N ASP A 341 5.47 -4.25 -7.32
CA ASP A 341 6.33 -5.41 -7.59
C ASP A 341 5.57 -6.73 -7.37
N ALA A 342 5.61 -7.61 -8.38
CA ALA A 342 4.89 -8.89 -8.36
C ALA A 342 5.29 -9.81 -7.18
N SER A 343 6.54 -9.71 -6.71
CA SER A 343 7.04 -10.44 -5.54
C SER A 343 6.43 -9.94 -4.23
N ALA A 344 6.17 -8.64 -4.08
CA ALA A 344 5.62 -8.07 -2.85
C ALA A 344 4.18 -8.55 -2.58
N ARG A 345 3.38 -8.75 -3.64
CA ARG A 345 2.00 -9.27 -3.54
C ARG A 345 1.92 -10.70 -3.04
N HIS A 346 2.91 -11.52 -3.41
CA HIS A 346 2.89 -12.98 -3.16
C HIS A 346 3.80 -13.38 -1.98
N GLY A 347 4.76 -12.52 -1.60
CA GLY A 347 5.82 -12.86 -0.64
C GLY A 347 5.53 -12.58 0.84
N ARG A 348 4.41 -11.93 1.17
CA ARG A 348 4.08 -11.55 2.57
C ARG A 348 2.96 -12.37 3.23
N GLY A 349 2.44 -13.39 2.56
CA GLY A 349 1.39 -14.26 3.12
C GLY A 349 0.04 -13.56 3.34
N THR A 350 -0.24 -12.47 2.62
CA THR A 350 -1.53 -11.77 2.61
C THR A 350 -2.39 -12.21 1.42
N ASP A 351 -3.71 -12.07 1.53
CA ASP A 351 -4.68 -12.45 0.50
C ASP A 351 -4.73 -11.54 -0.73
N ALA A 352 -4.34 -10.27 -0.55
CA ALA A 352 -4.27 -9.23 -1.57
C ALA A 352 -3.20 -8.18 -1.24
N ALA A 353 -2.85 -7.33 -2.20
CA ALA A 353 -2.02 -6.15 -1.97
C ALA A 353 -2.40 -4.99 -2.92
N PHE A 354 -2.42 -3.77 -2.38
CA PHE A 354 -2.83 -2.54 -3.08
C PHE A 354 -1.68 -1.51 -3.10
N PRO A 355 -1.44 -0.82 -4.23
CA PRO A 355 -0.33 0.12 -4.41
C PRO A 355 -0.63 1.50 -3.80
N LEU A 356 -1.26 1.54 -2.62
CA LEU A 356 -1.48 2.78 -1.90
C LEU A 356 -0.13 3.27 -1.36
N SER A 357 0.41 4.30 -1.98
CA SER A 357 1.67 4.94 -1.60
C SER A 357 1.41 6.24 -0.85
N ASP A 358 2.26 6.53 0.14
CA ASP A 358 2.33 7.85 0.78
C ASP A 358 3.46 8.70 0.17
N HIS A 359 4.13 8.20 -0.87
CA HIS A 359 5.22 8.85 -1.59
C HIS A 359 4.86 9.03 -3.06
N ALA A 360 5.48 10.03 -3.70
CA ALA A 360 5.46 10.27 -5.14
C ALA A 360 5.87 9.03 -5.95
N GLY A 361 5.13 8.75 -7.02
CA GLY A 361 5.49 7.79 -8.07
C GLY A 361 6.49 8.40 -9.06
N PHE A 362 7.06 7.59 -9.95
CA PHE A 362 8.10 8.03 -10.88
C PHE A 362 7.67 9.22 -11.76
N ASP A 363 6.41 9.19 -12.22
CA ASP A 363 5.75 10.27 -12.96
C ASP A 363 5.62 11.54 -12.13
N ASP A 364 5.16 11.42 -10.88
CA ASP A 364 5.07 12.53 -9.93
C ASP A 364 6.43 13.16 -9.64
N LEU A 365 7.50 12.36 -9.51
CA LEU A 365 8.86 12.83 -9.25
C LEU A 365 9.38 13.69 -10.42
N VAL A 366 9.17 13.26 -11.67
CA VAL A 366 9.55 14.03 -12.86
C VAL A 366 8.71 15.30 -12.99
N GLU A 367 7.41 15.24 -12.72
CA GLU A 367 6.54 16.41 -12.70
C GLU A 367 6.98 17.41 -11.62
N PHE A 368 7.35 16.94 -10.43
CA PHE A 368 7.81 17.78 -9.33
C PHE A 368 9.05 18.60 -9.72
N VAL A 369 10.06 17.97 -10.33
CA VAL A 369 11.25 18.66 -10.86
C VAL A 369 10.85 19.74 -11.89
N ALA A 370 9.93 19.42 -12.80
CA ALA A 370 9.45 20.36 -13.81
C ALA A 370 8.65 21.55 -13.21
N ARG A 371 7.97 21.35 -12.08
CA ARG A 371 7.26 22.41 -11.34
C ARG A 371 8.23 23.33 -10.57
N VAL A 372 9.26 22.77 -9.94
CA VAL A 372 10.29 23.51 -9.18
C VAL A 372 11.26 24.27 -10.12
N ARG A 373 11.53 23.75 -11.32
CA ARG A 373 12.46 24.34 -12.31
C ARG A 373 13.87 24.63 -11.76
N PRO A 374 14.50 23.69 -11.05
CA PRO A 374 15.80 23.92 -10.43
C PRO A 374 16.92 24.01 -11.46
N ARG A 375 17.99 24.71 -11.09
CA ARG A 375 19.26 24.78 -11.83
C ARG A 375 20.13 23.56 -11.54
N ARG A 376 20.00 22.97 -10.35
CA ARG A 376 20.73 21.77 -9.89
C ARG A 376 19.81 20.88 -9.06
N VAL A 377 19.85 19.57 -9.30
CA VAL A 377 19.08 18.56 -8.55
C VAL A 377 20.01 17.60 -7.80
N TYR A 378 19.67 17.33 -6.55
CA TYR A 378 20.30 16.32 -5.71
C TYR A 378 19.26 15.27 -5.30
N THR A 379 19.52 14.00 -5.63
CA THR A 379 18.61 12.88 -5.29
C THR A 379 19.12 12.11 -4.08
N LEU A 380 18.20 11.62 -3.25
CA LEU A 380 18.48 10.77 -2.09
C LEU A 380 17.28 9.88 -1.75
N HIS A 381 17.47 8.87 -0.90
CA HIS A 381 16.52 7.78 -0.61
C HIS A 381 16.11 6.94 -1.86
N GLY A 382 15.84 5.65 -1.67
CA GLY A 382 15.43 4.75 -2.75
C GLY A 382 16.44 4.64 -3.90
N PHE A 383 16.01 5.01 -5.11
CA PHE A 383 16.72 4.80 -6.38
C PHE A 383 17.40 6.08 -6.88
N ALA A 384 18.18 6.70 -6.00
CA ALA A 384 18.74 8.03 -6.21
C ALA A 384 19.67 8.13 -7.43
N ALA A 385 20.55 7.14 -7.62
CA ALA A 385 21.50 7.12 -8.74
C ALA A 385 20.78 6.95 -10.08
N GLU A 386 19.81 6.03 -10.15
CA GLU A 386 19.04 5.77 -11.37
C GLU A 386 18.12 6.93 -11.73
N PHE A 387 17.49 7.58 -10.73
CA PHE A 387 16.66 8.76 -10.98
C PHE A 387 17.50 9.97 -11.42
N ALA A 388 18.67 10.21 -10.81
CA ALA A 388 19.59 11.24 -11.26
C ALA A 388 20.07 11.00 -12.71
N ALA A 389 20.39 9.74 -13.06
CA ALA A 389 20.73 9.38 -14.44
C ALA A 389 19.56 9.63 -15.41
N HIS A 390 18.32 9.37 -15.01
CA HIS A 390 17.14 9.70 -15.79
C HIS A 390 16.96 11.22 -15.98
N LEU A 391 17.08 12.01 -14.91
CA LEU A 391 17.00 13.48 -14.98
C LEU A 391 18.08 14.07 -15.91
N ARG A 392 19.31 13.55 -15.87
CA ARG A 392 20.37 13.91 -16.83
C ARG A 392 19.99 13.59 -18.27
N SER A 393 19.29 12.48 -18.53
CA SER A 393 18.79 12.16 -19.88
C SER A 393 17.68 13.10 -20.37
N LEU A 394 17.00 13.81 -19.45
CA LEU A 394 16.03 14.87 -19.74
C LEU A 394 16.67 16.28 -19.81
N GLY A 395 17.99 16.39 -19.62
CA GLY A 395 18.73 17.66 -19.69
C GLY A 395 18.85 18.44 -18.37
N PHE A 396 18.42 17.87 -17.24
CA PHE A 396 18.66 18.48 -15.93
C PHE A 396 20.07 18.19 -15.40
N ASP A 397 20.67 19.16 -14.71
CA ASP A 397 21.91 18.94 -13.97
C ASP A 397 21.62 18.23 -12.64
N ALA A 398 21.86 16.92 -12.57
CA ALA A 398 21.47 16.06 -11.44
C ALA A 398 22.58 15.11 -10.97
N SER A 399 22.75 14.97 -9.65
CA SER A 399 23.64 14.00 -8.99
C SER A 399 22.95 13.32 -7.80
N ALA A 400 23.36 12.10 -7.47
CA ALA A 400 22.92 11.40 -6.26
C ALA A 400 23.83 11.72 -5.07
N LEU A 401 23.26 11.91 -3.88
CA LEU A 401 24.02 12.17 -2.65
C LEU A 401 24.47 10.89 -1.93
N SER A 402 23.77 9.77 -2.15
CA SER A 402 23.96 8.52 -1.40
C SER A 402 25.08 7.62 -1.94
N GLU A 403 25.57 7.85 -3.15
CA GLU A 403 26.63 7.08 -3.79
C GLU A 403 27.62 8.03 -4.49
N PRO A 404 28.94 7.77 -4.46
CA PRO A 404 29.87 8.51 -5.30
C PRO A 404 29.58 8.19 -6.77
N ASP A 405 29.17 9.21 -7.56
CA ASP A 405 29.01 9.11 -9.02
C ASP A 405 30.28 8.45 -9.60
N GLN A 406 30.23 7.16 -9.94
CA GLN A 406 31.29 6.54 -10.72
C GLN A 406 31.25 7.21 -12.10
N LEU A 407 32.34 7.89 -12.45
CA LEU A 407 32.57 8.43 -13.78
C LEU A 407 32.39 7.31 -14.81
N GLU A 408 31.23 7.24 -15.44
CA GLU A 408 31.03 6.49 -16.67
C GLU A 408 31.85 7.18 -17.76
N LEU A 409 33.11 6.73 -17.86
CA LEU A 409 33.96 6.95 -19.03
C LEU A 409 33.14 6.58 -20.27
N ALA A 410 32.96 7.56 -21.16
CA ALA A 410 32.21 7.43 -22.39
C ALA A 410 32.88 6.44 -23.36
N LEU A 411 32.69 5.14 -23.10
CA LEU A 411 33.03 4.07 -24.03
C LEU A 411 31.91 3.95 -25.05
N GLY A 412 32.10 4.65 -26.17
CA GLY A 412 31.18 4.64 -27.30
C GLY A 412 30.83 3.23 -27.74
N ARG A 413 29.53 2.93 -27.75
CA ARG A 413 28.94 1.77 -28.42
C ARG A 413 27.97 2.23 -29.49
N GLU A 414 28.54 2.59 -30.64
CA GLU A 414 27.84 2.39 -31.90
C GLU A 414 27.48 0.89 -32.04
N GLY A 415 26.34 0.59 -32.68
CA GLY A 415 26.03 -0.77 -33.12
C GLY A 415 25.03 -1.57 -32.27
N ALA A 416 23.81 -1.06 -32.07
CA ALA A 416 22.63 -1.89 -31.83
C ALA A 416 21.30 -1.23 -32.26
N ARG A 417 21.23 -0.63 -33.45
CA ARG A 417 19.94 -0.25 -34.05
C ARG A 417 19.16 -1.52 -34.41
N ARG A 418 18.32 -2.01 -33.49
CA ARG A 418 17.32 -3.05 -33.82
C ARG A 418 16.14 -2.39 -34.52
N ALA A 419 15.89 -2.81 -35.76
CA ALA A 419 14.82 -2.25 -36.58
C ALA A 419 13.46 -2.45 -35.91
N VAL A 420 12.68 -1.37 -35.80
CA VAL A 420 11.25 -1.43 -35.53
C VAL A 420 10.59 -1.98 -36.80
N VAL A 421 9.98 -3.16 -36.71
CA VAL A 421 9.16 -3.70 -37.79
C VAL A 421 7.82 -2.94 -37.78
N PRO A 422 7.37 -2.32 -38.90
CA PRO A 422 6.08 -1.65 -38.93
C PRO A 422 4.95 -2.67 -38.78
N VAL A 423 4.05 -2.43 -37.82
CA VAL A 423 2.75 -3.12 -37.79
C VAL A 423 1.85 -2.47 -38.84
N PRO A 424 1.34 -3.21 -39.84
CA PRO A 424 0.45 -2.63 -40.84
C PRO A 424 -0.90 -2.24 -40.23
N PRO A 425 -1.60 -1.24 -40.79
CA PRO A 425 -2.93 -0.86 -40.32
C PRO A 425 -3.91 -2.03 -40.54
N ARG A 426 -4.68 -2.36 -39.50
CA ARG A 426 -5.79 -3.33 -39.62
C ARG A 426 -6.91 -2.70 -40.43
N GLU A 427 -7.18 -3.26 -41.61
CA GLU A 427 -8.42 -3.00 -42.35
C GLU A 427 -9.63 -3.44 -41.51
N ALA A 428 -10.71 -2.67 -41.61
CA ALA A 428 -11.97 -3.02 -40.99
C ALA A 428 -12.64 -4.16 -41.78
N ALA A 429 -12.51 -5.39 -41.28
CA ALA A 429 -13.24 -6.53 -41.85
C ALA A 429 -14.75 -6.31 -41.68
N ALA A 430 -15.47 -6.29 -42.80
CA ALA A 430 -16.93 -6.19 -42.81
C ALA A 430 -17.57 -7.39 -42.09
N ALA A 431 -18.67 -7.14 -41.38
CA ALA A 431 -19.39 -8.18 -40.67
C ALA A 431 -20.09 -9.14 -41.65
N ASP A 432 -19.75 -10.42 -41.58
CA ASP A 432 -20.50 -11.50 -42.22
C ASP A 432 -21.74 -11.86 -41.37
N PRO A 433 -22.98 -11.65 -41.87
CA PRO A 433 -24.21 -11.95 -41.13
C PRO A 433 -24.56 -13.45 -41.21
N GLY A 434 -23.63 -14.32 -40.80
CA GLY A 434 -23.71 -15.77 -41.03
C GLY A 434 -23.57 -16.66 -39.79
N SER A 435 -23.05 -16.18 -38.66
CA SER A 435 -22.83 -17.04 -37.48
C SER A 435 -24.13 -17.28 -36.70
N ARG A 436 -24.68 -18.50 -36.82
CA ARG A 436 -25.81 -18.97 -36.01
C ARG A 436 -25.47 -18.80 -34.52
N ARG A 437 -26.24 -17.97 -33.80
CA ARG A 437 -26.27 -17.96 -32.32
C ARG A 437 -26.65 -19.37 -31.86
N THR A 438 -25.66 -20.15 -31.45
CA THR A 438 -25.91 -21.39 -30.69
C THR A 438 -26.55 -20.98 -29.37
N VAL A 439 -27.82 -21.34 -29.20
CA VAL A 439 -28.51 -21.26 -27.91
C VAL A 439 -27.66 -22.03 -26.89
N PRO A 440 -27.34 -21.48 -25.71
CA PRO A 440 -26.61 -22.24 -24.70
C PRO A 440 -27.41 -23.48 -24.33
N ALA A 441 -26.75 -24.63 -24.29
CA ALA A 441 -27.32 -25.83 -23.69
C ALA A 441 -27.64 -25.54 -22.21
N ALA A 442 -28.68 -26.19 -21.66
CA ALA A 442 -29.23 -25.86 -20.34
C ALA A 442 -28.22 -26.04 -19.18
N ASP A 443 -27.12 -26.74 -19.43
CA ASP A 443 -26.04 -27.20 -18.56
C ASP A 443 -24.67 -26.52 -18.83
N GLY A 444 -24.63 -25.46 -19.66
CA GLY A 444 -23.39 -24.75 -19.98
C GLY A 444 -22.77 -23.99 -18.80
N PHE A 445 -21.46 -24.03 -18.65
CA PHE A 445 -20.70 -23.29 -17.63
C PHE A 445 -20.86 -21.77 -17.79
N GLY A 446 -21.08 -21.27 -19.02
CA GLY A 446 -21.49 -19.89 -19.25
C GLY A 446 -22.81 -19.49 -18.56
N ARG A 447 -23.78 -20.41 -18.42
CA ARG A 447 -25.03 -20.17 -17.67
C ARG A 447 -24.75 -20.07 -16.16
N PHE A 448 -23.84 -20.91 -15.65
CA PHE A 448 -23.34 -20.80 -14.27
C PHE A 448 -22.64 -19.46 -14.04
N ALA A 449 -21.77 -19.05 -14.97
CA ALA A 449 -21.03 -17.80 -14.85
C ALA A 449 -21.95 -16.57 -14.85
N ALA A 450 -22.95 -16.54 -15.74
CA ALA A 450 -23.98 -15.50 -15.74
C ALA A 450 -24.79 -15.48 -14.42
N ALA A 451 -25.15 -16.64 -13.87
CA ALA A 451 -25.82 -16.75 -12.57
C ALA A 451 -24.96 -16.22 -11.42
N CYS A 452 -23.67 -16.60 -11.35
CA CYS A 452 -22.72 -16.07 -10.38
C CYS A 452 -22.58 -14.53 -10.47
N THR A 453 -22.56 -13.98 -11.68
CA THR A 453 -22.51 -12.55 -11.92
C THR A 453 -23.78 -11.84 -11.44
N ALA A 454 -24.96 -12.38 -11.76
CA ALA A 454 -26.24 -11.84 -11.29
C ALA A 454 -26.38 -11.88 -9.76
N ILE A 455 -25.99 -12.98 -9.11
CA ILE A 455 -26.01 -13.12 -7.64
C ILE A 455 -25.04 -12.11 -6.99
N ARG A 456 -23.85 -11.88 -7.56
CA ARG A 456 -22.89 -10.90 -7.03
C ARG A 456 -23.31 -9.44 -7.24
N ALA A 457 -24.15 -9.16 -8.23
CA ALA A 457 -24.67 -7.82 -8.51
C ALA A 457 -25.84 -7.41 -7.57
N GLU A 458 -26.57 -8.38 -7.03
CA GLU A 458 -27.59 -8.15 -6.01
C GLU A 458 -26.94 -7.81 -4.64
N THR A 459 -27.60 -7.00 -3.82
CA THR A 459 -27.13 -6.60 -2.49
C THR A 459 -27.94 -7.25 -1.37
N ASP A 460 -29.18 -7.66 -1.63
CA ASP A 460 -30.04 -8.34 -0.66
C ASP A 460 -29.72 -9.84 -0.55
N LYS A 461 -29.44 -10.32 0.68
CA LYS A 461 -29.02 -11.72 0.92
C LYS A 461 -30.13 -12.76 0.69
N ASP A 462 -31.39 -12.39 0.85
CA ASP A 462 -32.52 -13.30 0.62
C ASP A 462 -32.78 -13.44 -0.89
N ARG A 463 -32.66 -12.33 -1.64
CA ARG A 463 -32.67 -12.37 -3.12
C ARG A 463 -31.49 -13.10 -3.71
N LYS A 464 -30.27 -12.93 -3.18
CA LYS A 464 -29.10 -13.75 -3.56
C LYS A 464 -29.40 -15.24 -3.39
N ALA A 465 -30.01 -15.62 -2.27
CA ALA A 465 -30.40 -17.00 -2.00
C ALA A 465 -31.49 -17.49 -2.98
N SER A 466 -32.51 -16.68 -3.28
CA SER A 466 -33.55 -17.00 -4.26
C SER A 466 -33.00 -17.16 -5.69
N LEU A 467 -32.09 -16.29 -6.12
CA LEU A 467 -31.41 -16.38 -7.42
C LEU A 467 -30.58 -17.67 -7.53
N LEU A 468 -29.88 -18.04 -6.45
CA LEU A 468 -29.14 -19.30 -6.40
C LEU A 468 -30.07 -20.52 -6.42
N ALA A 469 -31.15 -20.50 -5.64
CA ALA A 469 -32.16 -21.57 -5.61
C ALA A 469 -32.77 -21.81 -7.00
N GLY A 470 -33.29 -20.76 -7.64
CA GLY A 470 -33.88 -20.85 -8.98
C GLY A 470 -32.88 -21.27 -10.07
N TYR A 471 -31.59 -20.94 -9.92
CA TYR A 471 -30.55 -21.48 -10.79
C TYR A 471 -30.37 -23.00 -10.59
N LEU A 472 -30.25 -23.45 -9.34
CA LEU A 472 -30.09 -24.87 -9.01
C LEU A 472 -31.33 -25.71 -9.36
N GLU A 473 -32.54 -25.16 -9.26
CA GLU A 473 -33.81 -25.78 -9.71
C GLU A 473 -33.85 -25.97 -11.23
N GLY A 474 -33.22 -25.07 -11.98
CA GLY A 474 -33.11 -25.16 -13.43
C GLY A 474 -31.99 -26.08 -13.94
N LEU A 475 -31.38 -26.92 -13.10
CA LEU A 475 -30.31 -27.86 -13.47
C LEU A 475 -30.74 -29.33 -13.32
N PRO A 476 -30.20 -30.25 -14.13
CA PRO A 476 -30.24 -31.69 -13.84
C PRO A 476 -29.63 -32.02 -12.47
N GLU A 477 -30.10 -33.09 -11.83
CA GLU A 477 -29.70 -33.49 -10.46
C GLU A 477 -28.17 -33.67 -10.32
N GLU A 478 -27.55 -34.38 -11.26
CA GLU A 478 -26.09 -34.58 -11.34
C GLU A 478 -25.33 -33.24 -11.45
N SER A 479 -25.79 -32.36 -12.35
CA SER A 479 -25.20 -31.02 -12.54
C SER A 479 -25.37 -30.12 -11.31
N ALA A 480 -26.51 -30.23 -10.63
CA ALA A 480 -26.78 -29.51 -9.39
C ALA A 480 -25.87 -29.99 -8.25
N GLY A 481 -25.66 -31.31 -8.12
CA GLY A 481 -24.72 -31.89 -7.16
C GLY A 481 -23.27 -31.45 -7.37
N MET A 482 -22.83 -31.36 -8.64
CA MET A 482 -21.50 -30.80 -8.97
C MET A 482 -21.37 -29.33 -8.56
N VAL A 483 -22.35 -28.48 -8.91
CA VAL A 483 -22.35 -27.05 -8.53
C VAL A 483 -22.44 -26.88 -7.01
N ALA A 484 -23.23 -27.69 -6.32
CA ALA A 484 -23.34 -27.71 -4.86
C ALA A 484 -21.97 -27.92 -4.20
N GLY A 485 -21.25 -28.95 -4.60
CA GLY A 485 -19.89 -29.23 -4.10
C GLY A 485 -18.91 -28.09 -4.38
N TRP A 486 -19.05 -27.38 -5.51
CA TRP A 486 -18.23 -26.20 -5.81
C TRP A 486 -18.54 -24.98 -4.94
N LEU A 487 -19.79 -24.80 -4.51
CA LEU A 487 -20.22 -23.67 -3.67
C LEU A 487 -19.82 -23.88 -2.20
N SER A 488 -20.02 -25.07 -1.65
CA SER A 488 -19.56 -25.41 -0.28
C SER A 488 -18.02 -25.50 -0.19
N GLY A 489 -17.35 -25.89 -1.28
CA GLY A 489 -15.90 -25.71 -1.44
C GLY A 489 -15.27 -26.76 -2.36
N PRO A 490 -14.62 -26.36 -3.47
CA PRO A 490 -14.11 -27.31 -4.45
C PRO A 490 -12.94 -28.14 -3.89
N GLY A 491 -12.91 -29.43 -4.25
CA GLY A 491 -11.86 -30.39 -3.87
C GLY A 491 -10.46 -30.06 -4.40
N VAL A 492 -10.32 -29.02 -5.23
CA VAL A 492 -9.04 -28.46 -5.67
C VAL A 492 -8.93 -27.01 -5.21
N ARG A 493 -7.86 -26.71 -4.48
CA ARG A 493 -7.40 -25.33 -4.24
C ARG A 493 -6.03 -25.11 -4.87
N MET A 494 -5.82 -23.94 -5.46
CA MET A 494 -4.55 -23.51 -6.02
C MET A 494 -4.15 -22.14 -5.47
N GLY A 495 -2.88 -22.02 -5.06
CA GLY A 495 -2.36 -20.73 -4.59
C GLY A 495 -2.34 -19.67 -5.70
N PRO A 496 -2.39 -18.36 -5.36
CA PRO A 496 -2.52 -17.27 -6.33
C PRO A 496 -1.47 -17.30 -7.46
N ALA A 497 -0.22 -17.66 -7.14
CA ALA A 497 0.85 -17.79 -8.12
C ALA A 497 0.59 -18.88 -9.18
N GLY A 498 -0.10 -19.97 -8.84
CA GLY A 498 -0.45 -21.03 -9.79
C GLY A 498 -1.57 -20.62 -10.75
N ILE A 499 -2.57 -19.88 -10.23
CA ILE A 499 -3.65 -19.30 -11.03
C ILE A 499 -3.06 -18.27 -12.01
N ARG A 500 -2.30 -17.29 -11.50
CA ARG A 500 -1.58 -16.30 -12.31
C ARG A 500 -0.74 -16.95 -13.40
N ASP A 501 0.16 -17.86 -13.03
CA ASP A 501 1.11 -18.44 -13.98
C ASP A 501 0.41 -19.23 -15.09
N SER A 502 -0.63 -20.00 -14.77
CA SER A 502 -1.39 -20.77 -15.76
C SER A 502 -2.22 -19.86 -16.67
N LEU A 503 -2.81 -18.79 -16.14
CA LEU A 503 -3.56 -17.80 -16.91
C LEU A 503 -2.64 -17.01 -17.87
N CYS A 504 -1.51 -16.50 -17.38
CA CYS A 504 -0.53 -15.77 -18.20
C CYS A 504 0.02 -16.65 -19.34
N ALA A 505 0.34 -17.91 -19.05
CA ALA A 505 0.79 -18.88 -20.05
C ALA A 505 -0.30 -19.20 -21.09
N ALA A 506 -1.54 -19.33 -20.66
CA ALA A 506 -2.66 -19.63 -21.54
C ALA A 506 -3.01 -18.48 -22.50
N LEU A 507 -3.04 -17.25 -21.99
CA LEU A 507 -3.43 -16.06 -22.74
C LEU A 507 -2.25 -15.41 -23.49
N GLY A 508 -1.02 -15.87 -23.28
CA GLY A 508 0.18 -15.25 -23.87
C GLY A 508 0.38 -13.83 -23.36
N ILE A 509 0.23 -13.63 -22.05
CA ILE A 509 0.26 -12.33 -21.37
C ILE A 509 1.54 -12.20 -20.54
N GLY A 510 2.23 -11.06 -20.70
CA GLY A 510 3.46 -10.78 -19.97
C GLY A 510 3.19 -10.44 -18.49
N PRO A 511 4.13 -10.70 -17.56
CA PRO A 511 3.95 -10.41 -16.14
C PRO A 511 3.52 -8.97 -15.85
N THR A 512 4.08 -7.99 -16.58
CA THR A 512 3.74 -6.56 -16.44
C THR A 512 2.28 -6.24 -16.80
N GLU A 513 1.72 -6.91 -17.81
CA GLU A 513 0.34 -6.71 -18.24
C GLU A 513 -0.64 -7.34 -17.25
N PHE A 514 -0.37 -8.56 -16.78
CA PHE A 514 -1.11 -9.17 -15.68
C PHE A 514 -1.10 -8.25 -14.45
N VAL A 515 0.09 -7.79 -14.03
CA VAL A 515 0.28 -6.91 -12.86
C VAL A 515 -0.54 -5.63 -12.98
N ARG A 516 -0.61 -5.01 -14.17
CA ARG A 516 -1.40 -3.79 -14.45
C ARG A 516 -2.90 -4.01 -14.28
N VAL A 517 -3.43 -5.15 -14.74
CA VAL A 517 -4.87 -5.47 -14.60
C VAL A 517 -5.19 -5.89 -13.17
N ASP A 518 -4.34 -6.72 -12.58
CA ASP A 518 -4.41 -7.16 -11.17
C ASP A 518 -4.37 -5.98 -10.19
N LEU A 519 -3.74 -4.86 -10.55
CA LEU A 519 -3.75 -3.63 -9.74
C LEU A 519 -5.11 -2.96 -9.62
N ARG A 520 -5.91 -2.96 -10.70
CA ARG A 520 -7.25 -2.37 -10.70
C ARG A 520 -8.24 -3.24 -9.93
N HIS A 521 -7.97 -4.54 -9.91
CA HIS A 521 -8.92 -5.54 -9.41
C HIS A 521 -8.61 -6.03 -8.00
N ALA A 522 -7.38 -6.46 -7.75
CA ALA A 522 -6.94 -7.18 -6.55
C ALA A 522 -7.83 -8.39 -6.16
N ASP A 523 -8.62 -8.88 -7.11
CA ASP A 523 -9.38 -10.11 -7.03
C ASP A 523 -9.05 -10.98 -8.25
N ALA A 524 -8.64 -12.23 -8.00
CA ALA A 524 -8.21 -13.14 -9.05
C ALA A 524 -9.33 -13.44 -10.07
N GLY A 525 -10.60 -13.34 -9.66
CA GLY A 525 -11.75 -13.49 -10.55
C GLY A 525 -11.91 -12.32 -11.52
N GLU A 526 -11.95 -11.08 -11.01
CA GLU A 526 -12.05 -9.91 -11.89
C GLU A 526 -10.81 -9.76 -12.79
N THR A 527 -9.61 -10.00 -12.25
CA THR A 527 -8.36 -10.04 -13.03
C THR A 527 -8.43 -11.06 -14.16
N ALA A 528 -8.91 -12.29 -13.89
CA ALA A 528 -9.04 -13.31 -14.93
C ALA A 528 -10.11 -12.96 -15.97
N ALA A 529 -11.23 -12.38 -15.54
CA ALA A 529 -12.32 -12.00 -16.43
C ALA A 529 -11.93 -10.90 -17.42
N GLU A 530 -11.25 -9.85 -16.95
CA GLU A 530 -10.80 -8.76 -17.82
C GLU A 530 -9.72 -9.24 -18.81
N LEU A 531 -8.72 -10.00 -18.35
CA LEU A 531 -7.62 -10.51 -19.20
C LEU A 531 -8.12 -11.48 -20.28
N ALA A 532 -9.07 -12.38 -19.95
CA ALA A 532 -9.67 -13.28 -20.92
C ALA A 532 -10.63 -12.54 -21.87
N GLY A 533 -11.40 -11.57 -21.36
CA GLY A 533 -12.30 -10.74 -22.16
C GLY A 533 -11.57 -9.91 -23.23
N GLN A 534 -10.43 -9.30 -22.89
CA GLN A 534 -9.61 -8.49 -23.81
C GLN A 534 -9.08 -9.26 -25.02
N ARG A 535 -8.89 -10.59 -24.91
CA ARG A 535 -8.36 -11.42 -25.99
C ARG A 535 -9.41 -11.89 -27.00
N GLY A 536 -10.70 -11.79 -26.67
CA GLY A 536 -11.82 -12.27 -27.49
C GLY A 536 -11.81 -13.80 -27.61
N ALA A 537 -12.62 -14.48 -26.79
CA ALA A 537 -12.65 -15.95 -26.78
C ALA A 537 -13.07 -16.51 -28.15
N ALA A 538 -12.17 -17.25 -28.79
CA ALA A 538 -12.36 -17.88 -30.10
C ALA A 538 -12.88 -19.33 -30.00
N GLY A 539 -13.47 -19.71 -28.87
CA GLY A 539 -13.87 -21.09 -28.55
C GLY A 539 -15.30 -21.18 -28.02
N ALA A 540 -15.91 -22.35 -28.20
CA ALA A 540 -17.20 -22.67 -27.61
C ALA A 540 -17.13 -22.67 -26.07
N SER A 541 -18.17 -22.14 -25.43
CA SER A 541 -18.38 -22.10 -23.97
C SER A 541 -18.07 -23.45 -23.32
N LEU A 542 -17.57 -23.40 -22.08
CA LEU A 542 -17.28 -24.59 -21.29
C LEU A 542 -18.59 -25.29 -20.86
N SER A 543 -18.54 -26.60 -20.63
CA SER A 543 -19.62 -27.32 -19.92
C SER A 543 -19.26 -27.50 -18.45
N LEU A 544 -20.27 -27.64 -17.58
CA LEU A 544 -20.06 -27.97 -16.15
C LEU A 544 -19.19 -29.24 -16.02
N ASP A 545 -19.56 -30.24 -16.79
CA ASP A 545 -18.88 -31.53 -17.02
C ASP A 545 -17.37 -31.43 -17.35
N ASP A 546 -17.00 -30.59 -18.31
CA ASP A 546 -15.60 -30.41 -18.71
C ASP A 546 -14.77 -29.76 -17.60
N VAL A 547 -15.37 -28.83 -16.86
CA VAL A 547 -14.74 -28.20 -15.70
C VAL A 547 -14.58 -29.21 -14.57
N ALA A 548 -15.63 -29.98 -14.24
CA ALA A 548 -15.61 -31.01 -13.19
C ALA A 548 -14.51 -32.04 -13.44
N ARG A 549 -14.53 -32.73 -14.59
CA ARG A 549 -13.52 -33.72 -14.98
C ARG A 549 -12.10 -33.16 -14.99
N THR A 550 -11.93 -31.88 -15.36
CA THR A 550 -10.61 -31.25 -15.36
C THR A 550 -10.12 -30.95 -13.95
N LEU A 551 -10.99 -30.48 -13.05
CA LEU A 551 -10.68 -30.28 -11.63
C LEU A 551 -10.31 -31.61 -10.95
N GLU A 552 -11.06 -32.69 -11.18
CA GLU A 552 -10.74 -34.04 -10.67
C GLU A 552 -9.34 -34.51 -11.13
N ARG A 553 -9.01 -34.33 -12.41
CA ARG A 553 -7.68 -34.66 -12.95
C ARG A 553 -6.57 -33.80 -12.34
N ILE A 554 -6.86 -32.55 -11.96
CA ILE A 554 -5.93 -31.69 -11.23
C ILE A 554 -5.73 -32.17 -9.79
N ALA A 555 -6.80 -32.60 -9.11
CA ALA A 555 -6.74 -33.19 -7.76
C ALA A 555 -5.88 -34.46 -7.75
N ALA A 556 -6.15 -35.40 -8.66
CA ALA A 556 -5.48 -36.68 -8.74
C ALA A 556 -4.01 -36.57 -9.19
N SER A 557 -3.65 -35.55 -9.96
CA SER A 557 -2.27 -35.36 -10.44
C SER A 557 -1.33 -34.93 -9.31
N GLN A 558 -0.22 -35.64 -9.12
CA GLN A 558 0.86 -35.23 -8.20
C GLN A 558 1.90 -34.30 -8.85
N GLN A 559 1.78 -33.98 -10.15
CA GLN A 559 2.79 -33.22 -10.89
C GLN A 559 2.35 -31.76 -11.13
N PRO A 560 3.04 -30.74 -10.57
CA PRO A 560 2.66 -29.33 -10.75
C PRO A 560 2.60 -28.88 -12.23
N ALA A 561 3.50 -29.39 -13.07
CA ALA A 561 3.50 -29.08 -14.51
C ALA A 561 2.28 -29.66 -15.25
N ALA A 562 1.81 -30.85 -14.86
CA ALA A 562 0.60 -31.45 -15.43
C ALA A 562 -0.66 -30.69 -15.00
N ARG A 563 -0.76 -30.32 -13.71
CA ARG A 563 -1.83 -29.45 -13.18
C ARG A 563 -1.92 -28.13 -13.96
N ARG A 564 -0.76 -27.50 -14.23
CA ARG A 564 -0.68 -26.24 -14.99
C ARG A 564 -1.21 -26.38 -16.42
N ARG A 565 -0.79 -27.42 -17.16
CA ARG A 565 -1.24 -27.68 -18.54
C ARG A 565 -2.74 -27.95 -18.66
N LEU A 566 -3.33 -28.64 -17.67
CA LEU A 566 -4.78 -28.86 -17.61
C LEU A 566 -5.55 -27.54 -17.49
N LEU A 567 -5.09 -26.64 -16.60
CA LEU A 567 -5.68 -25.31 -16.44
C LEU A 567 -5.51 -24.44 -17.69
N GLU A 568 -4.34 -24.44 -18.31
CA GLU A 568 -4.13 -23.71 -19.58
C GLU A 568 -5.11 -24.15 -20.68
N GLY A 569 -5.54 -25.42 -20.67
CA GLY A 569 -6.57 -25.92 -21.57
C GLY A 569 -7.95 -25.30 -21.34
N LEU A 570 -8.35 -25.08 -20.09
CA LEU A 570 -9.58 -24.38 -19.74
C LEU A 570 -9.48 -22.88 -20.04
N TRP A 571 -8.39 -22.22 -19.61
CA TRP A 571 -8.18 -20.78 -19.80
C TRP A 571 -8.23 -20.34 -21.27
N ARG A 572 -7.75 -21.17 -22.21
CA ARG A 572 -7.82 -20.87 -23.66
C ARG A 572 -9.22 -21.01 -24.26
N ARG A 573 -10.15 -21.67 -23.57
CA ARG A 573 -11.54 -21.90 -24.01
C ARG A 573 -12.54 -20.97 -23.31
N ALA A 574 -12.25 -20.56 -22.09
CA ALA A 574 -13.14 -19.73 -21.28
C ALA A 574 -13.38 -18.34 -21.88
N THR A 575 -14.63 -17.89 -21.86
CA THR A 575 -15.01 -16.48 -21.96
C THR A 575 -14.54 -15.70 -20.72
N GLY A 576 -14.66 -14.36 -20.75
CA GLY A 576 -14.32 -13.51 -19.59
C GLY A 576 -15.06 -13.91 -18.31
N GLU A 577 -16.39 -14.02 -18.36
CA GLU A 577 -17.20 -14.39 -17.19
C GLU A 577 -16.83 -15.79 -16.64
N GLU A 578 -16.67 -16.77 -17.54
CA GLU A 578 -16.25 -18.13 -17.19
C GLU A 578 -14.84 -18.15 -16.56
N ALA A 579 -13.90 -17.37 -17.08
CA ALA A 579 -12.55 -17.26 -16.51
C ALA A 579 -12.57 -16.66 -15.10
N GLY A 580 -13.42 -15.65 -14.87
CA GLY A 580 -13.58 -15.07 -13.53
C GLY A 580 -14.16 -16.04 -12.51
N VAL A 581 -15.12 -16.88 -12.91
CA VAL A 581 -15.68 -17.93 -12.04
C VAL A 581 -14.69 -19.08 -11.84
N LEU A 582 -13.95 -19.49 -12.87
CA LEU A 582 -12.92 -20.52 -12.76
C LEU A 582 -11.78 -20.11 -11.80
N ALA A 583 -11.38 -18.82 -11.80
CA ALA A 583 -10.39 -18.33 -10.84
C ALA A 583 -10.92 -18.30 -9.39
N ARG A 584 -12.23 -18.04 -9.19
CA ARG A 584 -12.89 -18.11 -7.87
C ARG A 584 -13.04 -19.54 -7.37
N LEU A 585 -13.38 -20.49 -8.25
CA LEU A 585 -13.34 -21.93 -7.97
C LEU A 585 -11.93 -22.32 -7.47
N LEU A 586 -10.90 -22.05 -8.26
CA LEU A 586 -9.53 -22.47 -7.95
C LEU A 586 -8.95 -21.82 -6.69
N SER A 587 -9.39 -20.61 -6.33
CA SER A 587 -9.01 -19.95 -5.08
C SER A 587 -9.89 -20.32 -3.88
N GLY A 588 -10.95 -21.11 -4.07
CA GLY A 588 -11.91 -21.50 -3.03
C GLY A 588 -12.85 -20.38 -2.59
N ARG A 589 -13.04 -19.34 -3.40
CA ARG A 589 -13.81 -18.12 -3.08
C ARG A 589 -15.17 -18.10 -3.81
N MET A 590 -15.94 -19.17 -3.64
CA MET A 590 -17.22 -19.41 -4.36
C MET A 590 -18.49 -19.11 -3.55
N ARG A 591 -18.39 -18.42 -2.41
CA ARG A 591 -19.54 -18.13 -1.55
C ARG A 591 -20.55 -17.12 -2.12
N LEU A 592 -20.20 -16.39 -3.18
CA LEU A 592 -21.08 -15.42 -3.89
C LEU A 592 -21.73 -14.35 -2.98
N GLY A 593 -21.21 -14.12 -1.76
CA GLY A 593 -21.82 -13.26 -0.75
C GLY A 593 -23.05 -13.84 -0.04
N LEU A 594 -23.15 -15.17 0.00
CA LEU A 594 -24.00 -15.94 0.91
C LEU A 594 -23.13 -16.57 2.00
N ASP A 595 -23.65 -16.63 3.22
CA ASP A 595 -22.97 -17.35 4.30
C ASP A 595 -23.08 -18.87 4.10
N GLY A 596 -22.18 -19.62 4.78
CA GLY A 596 -22.13 -21.08 4.65
C GLY A 596 -23.44 -21.76 5.04
N ALA A 597 -24.12 -21.29 6.09
CA ALA A 597 -25.38 -21.88 6.54
C ALA A 597 -26.53 -21.69 5.53
N ARG A 598 -26.56 -20.56 4.80
CA ARG A 598 -27.50 -20.33 3.70
C ARG A 598 -27.19 -21.19 2.49
N ILE A 599 -25.91 -21.34 2.12
CA ILE A 599 -25.51 -22.25 1.02
C ILE A 599 -25.87 -23.68 1.41
N ASP A 600 -25.36 -24.18 2.54
CA ASP A 600 -25.59 -25.54 3.01
C ASP A 600 -27.09 -25.81 3.30
N GLY A 601 -27.88 -24.80 3.68
CA GLY A 601 -29.33 -24.90 3.81
C GLY A 601 -30.07 -24.99 2.47
N LEU A 602 -29.64 -24.25 1.45
CA LEU A 602 -30.15 -24.38 0.07
C LEU A 602 -29.77 -25.73 -0.57
N LEU A 603 -28.65 -26.31 -0.16
CA LEU A 603 -28.18 -27.62 -0.64
C LEU A 603 -28.79 -28.78 0.15
N GLY A 604 -29.03 -28.60 1.45
CA GLY A 604 -29.64 -29.59 2.36
C GLY A 604 -31.12 -29.85 2.10
N THR A 605 -31.82 -29.00 1.34
CA THR A 605 -33.16 -29.32 0.81
C THR A 605 -33.13 -30.36 -0.32
N ARG A 606 -31.93 -30.85 -0.69
CA ARG A 606 -31.69 -31.90 -1.71
C ARG A 606 -30.87 -33.06 -1.15
N GLU A 607 -31.25 -33.60 0.01
CA GLU A 607 -30.86 -34.99 0.29
C GLU A 607 -31.42 -35.91 -0.80
N PRO A 608 -30.66 -36.90 -1.29
CA PRO A 608 -31.17 -37.88 -2.23
C PRO A 608 -32.34 -38.62 -1.59
N ALA A 609 -33.45 -38.75 -2.31
CA ALA A 609 -34.56 -39.56 -1.86
C ALA A 609 -34.09 -41.01 -1.68
N VAL A 610 -33.87 -41.43 -0.44
CA VAL A 610 -33.59 -42.83 -0.10
C VAL A 610 -34.77 -43.64 -0.59
N ALA A 611 -34.54 -44.46 -1.62
CA ALA A 611 -35.58 -45.30 -2.19
C ALA A 611 -36.16 -46.22 -1.10
N PRO A 612 -37.49 -46.26 -0.92
CA PRO A 612 -38.10 -47.08 0.11
C PRO A 612 -38.06 -48.56 -0.27
N GLY A 613 -37.00 -49.24 0.19
CA GLY A 613 -37.01 -50.68 0.47
C GLY A 613 -36.53 -51.63 -0.64
N THR A 614 -35.55 -52.46 -0.27
CA THR A 614 -35.64 -53.93 -0.34
C THR A 614 -35.06 -54.50 0.95
#